data_AF-A0A1C6DSY9-F1
#
_entry.id   AF-A0A1C6DSY9-F1
#
_cell.length_a   1.000
_cell.length_b   1.000
_cell.length_c   1.000
_cell.angle_alpha   90.00
_cell.angle_beta   90.00
_cell.angle_gamma   90.00
#
_symmetry.space_group_name_H-M   'P 1'
#
loop_
_entity.id
_entity.type
_entity.pdbx_description
1 polymer ?
#
loop_
_entity_poly.entity_id
_entity_poly.type
_entity_poly.pdbx_seq_one_letter_code
_entity_poly.pdbx_strand_id
1 'polypeptide(L)'
;MDVRQTLAEHKDEYIYYRTDHHWTSLGAYYAYQQLCGTLSLTPFDPAAHTALTAENFYGTHYSKARTWNAVPDTITYYDLPNSLTIYNVTAAGQPADGQTTGLYDTDKLNVYDKYAMFLHGNNGLSRIEGDGTGRILVIKDSYANCFAPYLTANYAQIDVVDFRNYNYGLDQLIADNDYDQILVLYSFDSFKSDPYLYRAGVAG
;
A
#
# COMPACT_ATOMS: atom_id res chain seq x y z
N MET A 1 15.19 1.30 -5.44
CA MET A 1 15.14 2.69 -4.92
C MET A 1 15.45 2.64 -3.44
N ASP A 2 16.32 3.52 -2.94
CA ASP A 2 16.59 3.66 -1.51
C ASP A 2 15.93 4.95 -1.00
N VAL A 3 14.95 4.81 -0.11
CA VAL A 3 14.15 5.93 0.42
C VAL A 3 14.69 6.47 1.74
N ARG A 4 15.74 5.85 2.30
CA ARG A 4 16.23 6.22 3.65
C ARG A 4 16.73 7.64 3.71
N GLN A 5 17.44 8.11 2.68
CA GLN A 5 17.94 9.48 2.64
C GLN A 5 16.78 10.48 2.58
N THR A 6 15.82 10.26 1.67
CA THR A 6 14.62 11.08 1.53
C THR A 6 13.87 11.18 2.87
N LEU A 7 13.64 10.06 3.54
CA LEU A 7 12.95 10.06 4.84
C LEU A 7 13.80 10.71 5.95
N ALA A 8 15.13 10.61 5.89
CA ALA A 8 16.02 11.27 6.84
C ALA A 8 16.02 12.80 6.69
N GLU A 9 15.83 13.31 5.47
CA GLU A 9 15.68 14.75 5.21
C GLU A 9 14.38 15.31 5.81
N HIS A 10 13.34 14.46 5.97
CA HIS A 10 12.04 14.80 6.56
C HIS A 10 11.84 14.26 7.99
N LYS A 11 12.91 13.86 8.68
CA LYS A 11 12.84 13.19 10.00
C LYS A 11 12.19 14.02 11.12
N ASP A 12 12.21 15.34 10.98
CA ASP A 12 11.64 16.27 11.97
C ASP A 12 10.13 16.48 11.74
N GLU A 13 9.59 15.91 10.66
CA GLU A 13 8.17 15.89 10.34
C GLU A 13 7.49 14.61 10.82
N TYR A 14 6.16 14.60 10.80
CA TYR A 14 5.37 13.48 11.30
C TYR A 14 5.22 12.35 10.27
N ILE A 15 6.34 11.72 9.92
CA ILE A 15 6.46 10.73 8.84
C ILE A 15 6.35 9.27 9.30
N TYR A 16 6.39 9.02 10.61
CA TYR A 16 6.14 7.70 11.21
C TYR A 16 5.13 7.81 12.35
N TYR A 17 4.27 6.81 12.49
CA TYR A 17 3.39 6.70 13.64
C TYR A 17 4.20 6.45 14.92
N ARG A 18 3.74 7.00 16.06
CA ARG A 18 4.43 6.82 17.35
C ARG A 18 4.08 5.47 17.98
N THR A 19 2.83 5.05 17.77
CA THR A 19 2.24 3.86 18.39
C THR A 19 2.09 2.70 17.42
N ASP A 20 2.42 2.90 16.14
CA ASP A 20 2.39 1.89 15.11
C ASP A 20 3.73 1.76 14.38
N HIS A 21 3.94 0.62 13.72
CA HIS A 21 5.18 0.30 13.04
C HIS A 21 5.26 0.86 11.62
N HIS A 22 4.15 1.33 11.04
CA HIS A 22 4.14 1.89 9.69
C HIS A 22 4.59 3.36 9.66
N TRP A 23 5.01 3.81 8.48
CA TRP A 23 5.05 5.24 8.16
C TRP A 23 3.63 5.86 8.19
N THR A 24 3.55 7.18 8.30
CA THR A 24 2.30 7.91 8.02
C THR A 24 2.09 8.04 6.52
N SER A 25 0.90 8.46 6.09
CA SER A 25 0.64 8.77 4.67
C SER A 25 1.59 9.84 4.14
N LEU A 26 2.02 10.80 4.98
CA LEU A 26 3.06 11.77 4.61
C LEU A 26 4.43 11.09 4.38
N GLY A 27 4.84 10.18 5.26
CA GLY A 27 6.07 9.41 5.06
C GLY A 27 6.02 8.57 3.78
N ALA A 28 4.89 7.92 3.50
CA ALA A 28 4.65 7.19 2.26
C ALA A 28 4.69 8.12 1.03
N TYR A 29 4.14 9.34 1.16
CA TYR A 29 4.12 10.33 0.09
C TYR A 29 5.53 10.74 -0.34
N TYR A 30 6.48 10.92 0.59
CA TYR A 30 7.87 11.22 0.22
C TYR A 30 8.54 10.10 -0.56
N ALA A 31 8.31 8.83 -0.18
CA ALA A 31 8.77 7.68 -0.95
C ALA A 31 8.13 7.65 -2.35
N TYR A 32 6.84 8.01 -2.44
CA TYR A 32 6.11 8.10 -3.70
C TYR A 32 6.62 9.24 -4.61
N GLN A 33 6.92 10.41 -4.05
CA GLN A 33 7.51 11.52 -4.80
C GLN A 33 8.88 11.15 -5.37
N GLN A 34 9.70 10.43 -4.61
CA GLN A 34 10.98 9.92 -5.11
C GLN A 34 10.79 8.91 -6.26
N LEU A 35 9.78 8.03 -6.16
CA LEU A 35 9.42 7.11 -7.25
C LEU A 35 9.03 7.91 -8.50
N CYS A 36 8.17 8.92 -8.34
CA CYS A 36 7.73 9.77 -9.44
C CYS A 36 8.91 10.48 -10.12
N GLY A 37 9.82 11.06 -9.34
CA GLY A 37 11.04 11.68 -9.88
C GLY A 37 11.92 10.69 -10.65
N THR A 38 12.05 9.46 -10.16
CA THR A 38 12.83 8.40 -10.82
C THR A 38 12.20 7.96 -12.14
N LEU A 39 10.87 7.87 -12.19
CA LEU A 39 10.11 7.42 -13.36
C LEU A 39 9.65 8.57 -14.27
N SER A 40 10.02 9.82 -13.95
CA SER A 40 9.55 11.02 -14.65
C SER A 40 8.02 11.14 -14.71
N LEU A 41 7.35 10.75 -13.62
CA LEU A 41 5.89 10.85 -13.45
C LEU A 41 5.55 12.16 -12.73
N THR A 42 4.38 12.74 -13.05
CA THR A 42 3.82 13.84 -12.28
C THR A 42 3.24 13.30 -10.97
N PRO A 43 3.70 13.76 -9.79
CA PRO A 43 3.16 13.28 -8.52
C PRO A 43 1.69 13.63 -8.33
N PHE A 44 0.95 12.78 -7.62
CA PHE A 44 -0.31 13.08 -6.96
C PHE A 44 -0.20 14.42 -6.22
N ASP A 45 -1.18 15.29 -6.41
CA ASP A 45 -1.28 16.61 -5.76
C ASP A 45 -2.20 16.53 -4.53
N PRO A 46 -1.65 16.54 -3.30
CA PRO A 46 -2.45 16.54 -2.08
C PRO A 46 -3.39 17.74 -1.96
N ALA A 47 -3.03 18.89 -2.54
CA ALA A 47 -3.84 20.11 -2.43
C ALA A 47 -5.10 20.07 -3.32
N ALA A 48 -5.09 19.22 -4.35
CA ALA A 48 -6.22 19.01 -5.23
C ALA A 48 -7.28 18.03 -4.67
N HIS A 49 -7.00 17.41 -3.51
CA HIS A 49 -7.84 16.35 -2.93
C HIS A 49 -8.26 16.66 -1.50
N THR A 50 -9.44 16.19 -1.11
CA THR A 50 -9.93 16.34 0.26
C THR A 50 -9.18 15.40 1.20
N ALA A 51 -8.39 15.95 2.12
CA ALA A 51 -7.78 15.18 3.20
C ALA A 51 -8.80 14.90 4.32
N LEU A 52 -8.84 13.65 4.78
CA LEU A 52 -9.65 13.16 5.88
C LEU A 52 -8.74 12.60 6.99
N THR A 53 -9.22 12.64 8.23
CA THR A 53 -8.47 12.14 9.39
C THR A 53 -9.25 11.12 10.20
N ALA A 54 -8.53 10.13 10.72
CA ALA A 54 -9.01 9.22 11.74
C ALA A 54 -8.16 9.36 13.00
N GLU A 55 -8.74 10.00 14.01
CA GLU A 55 -8.13 10.25 15.31
C GLU A 55 -8.11 8.99 16.19
N ASN A 56 -7.40 9.09 17.32
CA ASN A 56 -7.35 8.06 18.36
C ASN A 56 -6.88 6.70 17.81
N PHE A 57 -5.87 6.70 16.94
CA PHE A 57 -5.23 5.48 16.47
C PHE A 57 -4.18 5.02 17.47
N TYR A 58 -4.35 3.81 17.99
CA TYR A 58 -3.40 3.13 18.85
C TYR A 58 -2.91 1.88 18.13
N GLY A 59 -1.72 1.98 17.55
CA GLY A 59 -1.18 0.96 16.68
C GLY A 59 -0.57 -0.26 17.38
N THR A 60 0.11 -1.05 16.57
CA THR A 60 0.67 -2.36 16.93
C THR A 60 1.75 -2.26 18.03
N HIS A 61 2.54 -1.18 18.06
CA HIS A 61 3.52 -1.00 19.14
C HIS A 61 2.82 -0.77 20.47
N TYR A 62 1.75 0.03 20.49
CA TYR A 62 0.94 0.20 21.69
C TYR A 62 0.22 -1.09 22.10
N SER A 63 -0.28 -1.91 21.18
CA SER A 63 -0.93 -3.19 21.54
C SER A 63 0.00 -4.11 22.31
N LYS A 64 1.28 -4.10 21.92
CA LYS A 64 2.34 -4.90 22.52
C LYS A 64 2.81 -4.35 23.86
N ALA A 65 3.03 -3.04 23.95
CA ALA A 65 3.63 -2.41 25.13
C ALA A 65 2.62 -1.91 26.17
N ARG A 66 1.41 -1.52 25.74
CA ARG A 66 0.33 -0.92 26.55
C ARG A 66 0.80 0.21 27.46
N THR A 67 1.68 1.06 26.94
CA THR A 67 2.28 2.17 27.68
C THR A 67 1.22 3.16 28.14
N TRP A 68 1.10 3.38 29.45
CA TRP A 68 -0.01 4.10 30.08
C TRP A 68 -0.16 5.58 29.65
N ASN A 69 0.94 6.22 29.23
CA ASN A 69 0.97 7.61 28.77
C ASN A 69 1.19 7.73 27.25
N ALA A 70 0.86 6.69 26.48
CA ALA A 70 0.96 6.75 25.04
C ALA A 70 0.03 7.82 24.47
N VAL A 71 0.58 8.70 23.65
CA VAL A 71 -0.19 9.67 22.87
C VAL A 71 -0.70 8.96 21.61
N PRO A 72 -2.01 8.95 21.33
CA PRO A 72 -2.53 8.32 20.13
C PRO A 72 -2.05 9.05 18.88
N ASP A 73 -2.04 8.31 17.78
CA ASP A 73 -1.74 8.83 16.46
C ASP A 73 -3.02 9.26 15.72
N THR A 74 -2.84 10.02 14.65
CA THR A 74 -3.89 10.42 13.70
C THR A 74 -3.53 9.86 12.33
N ILE A 75 -4.42 9.08 11.73
CA ILE A 75 -4.27 8.61 10.35
C ILE A 75 -4.81 9.71 9.42
N THR A 76 -4.07 10.06 8.38
CA THR A 76 -4.55 10.93 7.28
C THR A 76 -4.74 10.09 6.03
N TYR A 77 -5.84 10.29 5.31
CA TYR A 77 -6.10 9.65 4.01
C TYR A 77 -6.84 10.64 3.11
N TYR A 78 -6.94 10.35 1.81
CA TYR A 78 -7.58 11.25 0.85
C TYR A 78 -8.90 10.65 0.38
N ASP A 79 -9.94 11.46 0.26
CA ASP A 79 -11.21 11.05 -0.33
C ASP A 79 -11.02 10.82 -1.83
N LEU A 80 -10.96 9.54 -2.23
CA LEU A 80 -10.65 9.11 -3.59
C LEU A 80 -11.80 8.24 -4.10
N PRO A 81 -12.48 8.62 -5.20
CA PRO A 81 -13.61 7.87 -5.75
C PRO A 81 -13.20 6.63 -6.57
N ASN A 82 -11.92 6.24 -6.52
CA ASN A 82 -11.37 5.09 -7.23
C ASN A 82 -11.91 3.76 -6.67
N SER A 83 -12.15 2.80 -7.55
CA SER A 83 -12.62 1.46 -7.17
C SER A 83 -11.45 0.50 -6.91
N LEU A 84 -11.64 -0.37 -5.93
CA LEU A 84 -10.80 -1.52 -5.63
C LEU A 84 -11.61 -2.80 -5.87
N THR A 85 -11.10 -3.72 -6.68
CA THR A 85 -11.60 -5.09 -6.77
C THR A 85 -10.67 -6.02 -5.99
N ILE A 86 -11.21 -6.70 -4.97
CA ILE A 86 -10.51 -7.72 -4.20
C ILE A 86 -10.85 -9.08 -4.79
N TYR A 87 -9.86 -9.76 -5.35
CA TYR A 87 -10.10 -11.01 -6.08
C TYR A 87 -10.13 -12.24 -5.17
N ASN A 88 -10.98 -13.19 -5.53
CA ASN A 88 -10.97 -14.53 -4.96
C ASN A 88 -9.94 -15.40 -5.70
N VAL A 89 -8.71 -15.43 -5.17
CA VAL A 89 -7.58 -16.11 -5.82
C VAL A 89 -7.65 -17.61 -5.60
N THR A 90 -8.20 -18.33 -6.58
CA THR A 90 -8.34 -19.80 -6.55
C THR A 90 -7.35 -20.54 -7.46
N ALA A 91 -6.63 -19.83 -8.33
CA ALA A 91 -5.60 -20.35 -9.23
C ALA A 91 -4.56 -19.26 -9.57
N ALA A 92 -3.47 -19.65 -10.24
CA ALA A 92 -2.49 -18.71 -10.81
C ALA A 92 -3.10 -17.91 -11.98
N GLY A 93 -2.54 -16.73 -12.26
CA GLY A 93 -3.00 -15.85 -13.33
C GLY A 93 -4.06 -14.85 -12.89
N GLN A 94 -4.75 -14.26 -13.87
CA GLN A 94 -5.81 -13.28 -13.63
C GLN A 94 -7.10 -13.97 -13.11
N PRO A 95 -7.57 -13.65 -11.89
CA PRO A 95 -8.84 -14.20 -11.39
C PRO A 95 -10.05 -13.59 -12.10
N ALA A 96 -11.12 -14.37 -12.23
CA ALA A 96 -12.38 -13.94 -12.84
C ALA A 96 -13.40 -13.41 -11.84
N ASP A 97 -13.30 -13.81 -10.56
CA ASP A 97 -14.25 -13.47 -9.50
C ASP A 97 -13.60 -12.58 -8.43
N GLY A 98 -14.36 -11.61 -7.93
CA GLY A 98 -13.91 -10.63 -6.96
C GLY A 98 -15.02 -9.69 -6.50
N GLN A 99 -14.78 -9.03 -5.38
CA GLN A 99 -15.69 -8.04 -4.81
C GLN A 99 -15.15 -6.63 -5.08
N THR A 100 -15.96 -5.79 -5.72
CA THR A 100 -15.63 -4.37 -5.93
C THR A 100 -16.14 -3.50 -4.78
N THR A 101 -15.30 -2.57 -4.35
CA THR A 101 -15.49 -1.64 -3.24
C THR A 101 -14.70 -0.34 -3.51
N GLY A 102 -14.66 0.60 -2.56
CA GLY A 102 -13.72 1.73 -2.57
C GLY A 102 -12.34 1.35 -2.01
N LEU A 103 -11.40 2.30 -2.00
CA LEU A 103 -10.04 2.04 -1.50
C LEU A 103 -9.95 1.81 0.01
N TYR A 104 -10.98 2.20 0.77
CA TYR A 104 -10.95 2.26 2.23
C TYR A 104 -12.11 1.49 2.87
N ASP A 105 -11.77 0.58 3.78
CA ASP A 105 -12.71 -0.06 4.71
C ASP A 105 -12.93 0.84 5.93
N THR A 106 -13.84 1.81 5.83
CA THR A 106 -14.07 2.77 6.92
C THR A 106 -14.63 2.13 8.19
N ASP A 107 -15.18 0.92 8.12
CA ASP A 107 -15.62 0.18 9.32
C ASP A 107 -14.44 -0.13 10.24
N LYS A 108 -13.21 -0.25 9.69
CA LYS A 108 -11.98 -0.45 10.46
C LYS A 108 -11.66 0.73 11.38
N LEU A 109 -12.19 1.92 11.10
CA LEU A 109 -11.98 3.10 11.95
C LEU A 109 -12.61 2.97 13.34
N ASN A 110 -13.57 2.05 13.49
CA ASN A 110 -14.29 1.77 14.73
C ASN A 110 -13.70 0.59 15.52
N VAL A 111 -12.64 -0.04 15.03
CA VAL A 111 -11.96 -1.15 15.71
C VAL A 111 -10.51 -0.78 16.04
N TYR A 112 -9.80 -1.72 16.66
CA TYR A 112 -8.46 -1.50 17.14
C TYR A 112 -7.44 -1.31 16.01
N ASP A 113 -7.45 -2.20 15.01
CA ASP A 113 -6.57 -2.12 13.84
C ASP A 113 -7.16 -1.17 12.78
N LYS A 114 -7.06 0.14 13.04
CA LYS A 114 -7.55 1.17 12.11
C LYS A 114 -6.75 1.22 10.82
N TYR A 115 -5.46 0.88 10.85
CA TYR A 115 -4.60 0.93 9.67
C TYR A 115 -5.04 -0.05 8.58
N ALA A 116 -5.66 -1.17 8.95
CA ALA A 116 -6.28 -2.10 8.01
C ALA A 116 -7.43 -1.51 7.18
N MET A 117 -7.84 -0.24 7.42
CA MET A 117 -8.76 0.47 6.52
C MET A 117 -8.20 0.55 5.10
N PHE A 118 -6.89 0.76 4.95
CA PHE A 118 -6.27 0.93 3.64
C PHE A 118 -6.34 -0.36 2.85
N LEU A 119 -6.93 -0.29 1.65
CA LEU A 119 -7.11 -1.41 0.72
C LEU A 119 -7.86 -2.61 1.33
N HIS A 120 -8.66 -2.39 2.37
CA HIS A 120 -9.28 -3.47 3.15
C HIS A 120 -8.26 -4.47 3.74
N GLY A 121 -7.03 -4.01 4.00
CA GLY A 121 -5.97 -4.79 4.64
C GLY A 121 -5.01 -5.46 3.66
N ASN A 122 -4.71 -6.73 3.88
CA ASN A 122 -3.66 -7.46 3.16
C ASN A 122 -4.28 -8.56 2.28
N ASN A 123 -4.94 -8.19 1.19
CA ASN A 123 -5.54 -9.16 0.27
C ASN A 123 -4.48 -9.90 -0.56
N GLY A 124 -4.78 -11.10 -1.04
CA GLY A 124 -3.86 -11.85 -1.90
C GLY A 124 -3.59 -11.14 -3.23
N LEU A 125 -4.66 -10.79 -3.96
CA LEU A 125 -4.58 -9.94 -5.14
C LEU A 125 -5.73 -8.94 -5.11
N SER A 126 -5.46 -7.70 -5.45
CA SER A 126 -6.48 -6.68 -5.68
C SER A 126 -6.10 -5.78 -6.85
N ARG A 127 -7.09 -5.24 -7.55
CA ARG A 127 -6.89 -4.23 -8.59
C ARG A 127 -7.51 -2.91 -8.18
N ILE A 128 -6.75 -1.83 -8.29
CA ILE A 128 -7.26 -0.47 -8.20
C ILE A 128 -7.40 0.09 -9.61
N GLU A 129 -8.54 0.71 -9.90
CA GLU A 129 -8.74 1.50 -11.12
C GLU A 129 -8.36 2.96 -10.83
N GLY A 130 -7.28 3.42 -11.47
CA GLY A 130 -6.77 4.79 -11.32
C GLY A 130 -7.15 5.69 -12.50
N ASP A 131 -6.72 6.95 -12.41
CA ASP A 131 -7.04 8.01 -13.36
C ASP A 131 -5.91 8.30 -14.35
N GLY A 132 -4.79 7.58 -14.22
CA GLY A 132 -3.63 7.71 -15.08
C GLY A 132 -3.66 6.80 -16.31
N THR A 133 -2.49 6.33 -16.73
CA THR A 133 -2.33 5.49 -17.93
C THR A 133 -1.42 4.31 -17.66
N GLY A 134 -1.58 3.22 -18.40
CA GLY A 134 -0.73 2.05 -18.24
C GLY A 134 -1.05 1.25 -16.98
N ARG A 135 -0.19 0.27 -16.69
CA ARG A 135 -0.41 -0.75 -15.67
C ARG A 135 0.83 -0.98 -14.81
N ILE A 136 0.64 -1.07 -13.50
CA ILE A 136 1.70 -1.38 -12.55
C ILE A 136 1.30 -2.57 -11.67
N LEU A 137 2.24 -3.48 -11.46
CA LEU A 137 2.13 -4.54 -10.45
C LEU A 137 2.93 -4.15 -9.20
N VAL A 138 2.27 -4.08 -8.06
CA VAL A 138 2.85 -3.77 -6.75
C VAL A 138 2.93 -5.05 -5.92
N ILE A 139 4.14 -5.55 -5.71
CA ILE A 139 4.43 -6.67 -4.81
C ILE A 139 4.79 -6.07 -3.45
N LYS A 140 4.01 -6.37 -2.39
CA LYS A 140 4.08 -5.57 -1.16
C LYS A 140 3.98 -6.30 0.17
N ASP A 141 4.41 -5.61 1.23
CA ASP A 141 3.95 -5.79 2.61
C ASP A 141 2.96 -4.68 3.02
N SER A 142 2.56 -4.61 4.30
CA SER A 142 1.55 -3.64 4.75
C SER A 142 1.99 -2.17 4.69
N TYR A 143 3.28 -1.85 4.49
CA TYR A 143 3.72 -0.47 4.27
C TYR A 143 3.15 0.11 2.97
N ALA A 144 2.90 -0.72 1.95
CA ALA A 144 2.36 -0.21 0.69
C ALA A 144 0.88 0.19 0.78
N ASN A 145 0.15 -0.19 1.85
CA ASN A 145 -1.30 0.00 1.88
C ASN A 145 -1.71 1.49 1.82
N CYS A 146 -1.03 2.37 2.57
CA CYS A 146 -1.27 3.82 2.47
C CYS A 146 -0.51 4.50 1.32
N PHE A 147 0.41 3.79 0.66
CA PHE A 147 1.16 4.26 -0.51
C PHE A 147 0.37 4.08 -1.81
N ALA A 148 -0.27 2.91 -1.99
CA ALA A 148 -0.93 2.54 -3.24
C ALA A 148 -1.98 3.56 -3.74
N PRO A 149 -2.77 4.22 -2.87
CA PRO A 149 -3.68 5.27 -3.31
C PRO A 149 -3.02 6.39 -4.11
N TYR A 150 -1.75 6.73 -3.86
CA TYR A 150 -1.05 7.76 -4.65
C TYR A 150 -0.78 7.33 -6.10
N LEU A 151 -0.68 6.03 -6.37
CA LEU A 151 -0.45 5.51 -7.72
C LEU A 151 -1.65 5.74 -8.64
N THR A 152 -2.85 6.01 -8.11
CA THR A 152 -4.05 6.25 -8.93
C THR A 152 -3.88 7.48 -9.83
N ALA A 153 -3.07 8.46 -9.43
CA ALA A 153 -2.76 9.62 -10.26
C ALA A 153 -1.90 9.29 -11.50
N ASN A 154 -1.23 8.13 -11.51
CA ASN A 154 -0.25 7.80 -12.55
C ASN A 154 -0.65 6.62 -13.43
N TYR A 155 -1.32 5.63 -12.86
CA TYR A 155 -1.61 4.37 -13.54
C TYR A 155 -3.11 4.15 -13.68
N ALA A 156 -3.54 3.62 -14.82
CA ALA A 156 -4.93 3.27 -15.05
C ALA A 156 -5.31 2.00 -14.27
N GLN A 157 -4.39 1.03 -14.19
CA GLN A 157 -4.61 -0.20 -13.42
C GLN A 157 -3.41 -0.50 -12.53
N ILE A 158 -3.70 -0.74 -11.25
CA ILE A 158 -2.71 -1.02 -10.23
C ILE A 158 -3.08 -2.36 -9.59
N ASP A 159 -2.34 -3.39 -9.93
CA ASP A 159 -2.49 -4.68 -9.26
C ASP A 159 -1.60 -4.71 -8.03
N VAL A 160 -2.15 -5.20 -6.93
CA VAL A 160 -1.48 -5.26 -5.63
C VAL A 160 -1.47 -6.70 -5.16
N VAL A 161 -0.28 -7.27 -5.00
CA VAL A 161 -0.06 -8.65 -4.53
C VAL A 161 0.62 -8.66 -3.18
N ASP A 162 0.04 -9.42 -2.26
CA ASP A 162 0.61 -9.74 -0.94
C ASP A 162 0.82 -11.25 -0.84
N PHE A 163 2.07 -11.71 -0.87
CA PHE A 163 2.36 -13.15 -0.90
C PHE A 163 1.96 -13.91 0.37
N ARG A 164 1.69 -13.21 1.48
CA ARG A 164 1.12 -13.83 2.67
C ARG A 164 -0.27 -14.42 2.39
N ASN A 165 -0.97 -13.88 1.38
CA ASN A 165 -2.31 -14.29 0.98
C ASN A 165 -2.42 -14.68 -0.51
N TYR A 166 -1.37 -14.47 -1.33
CA TYR A 166 -1.27 -14.96 -2.70
C TYR A 166 -0.38 -16.20 -2.79
N ASN A 167 -1.00 -17.35 -3.05
CA ASN A 167 -0.33 -18.66 -2.97
C ASN A 167 0.22 -19.20 -4.30
N TYR A 168 0.34 -18.34 -5.31
CA TYR A 168 0.80 -18.72 -6.65
C TYR A 168 2.05 -17.91 -7.06
N GLY A 169 2.73 -18.37 -8.12
CA GLY A 169 3.79 -17.60 -8.77
C GLY A 169 3.22 -16.47 -9.64
N LEU A 170 4.05 -15.49 -9.98
CA LEU A 170 3.61 -14.31 -10.75
C LEU A 170 3.66 -14.48 -12.27
N ASP A 171 4.28 -15.53 -12.79
CA ASP A 171 4.53 -15.71 -14.23
C ASP A 171 3.27 -15.54 -15.07
N GLN A 172 2.22 -16.27 -14.71
CA GLN A 172 0.94 -16.21 -15.43
C GLN A 172 0.26 -14.85 -15.23
N LEU A 173 0.31 -14.28 -14.02
CA LEU A 173 -0.31 -12.99 -13.75
C LEU A 173 0.34 -11.88 -14.59
N ILE A 174 1.67 -11.90 -14.72
CA ILE A 174 2.44 -10.96 -15.54
C ILE A 174 2.11 -11.16 -17.02
N ALA A 175 2.09 -12.42 -17.50
CA ALA A 175 1.78 -12.74 -18.88
C ALA A 175 0.34 -12.33 -19.28
N ASP A 176 -0.61 -12.39 -18.35
CA ASP A 176 -2.02 -12.08 -18.60
C ASP A 176 -2.32 -10.57 -18.64
N ASN A 177 -1.44 -9.72 -18.09
CA ASN A 177 -1.79 -8.33 -17.76
C ASN A 177 -0.90 -7.25 -18.36
N ASP A 178 0.19 -7.58 -19.06
CA ASP A 178 1.05 -6.63 -19.79
C ASP A 178 1.47 -5.41 -18.95
N TYR A 179 2.12 -5.63 -17.80
CA TYR A 179 2.53 -4.54 -16.91
C TYR A 179 3.66 -3.68 -17.51
N ASP A 180 3.52 -2.36 -17.44
CA ASP A 180 4.57 -1.41 -17.80
C ASP A 180 5.66 -1.35 -16.73
N GLN A 181 5.29 -1.59 -15.47
CA GLN A 181 6.17 -1.53 -14.31
C GLN A 181 5.83 -2.59 -13.28
N ILE A 182 6.87 -3.09 -12.60
CA ILE A 182 6.74 -3.93 -11.41
C ILE A 182 7.46 -3.23 -10.25
N LEU A 183 6.72 -2.92 -9.19
CA LEU A 183 7.21 -2.28 -7.98
C LEU A 183 7.22 -3.28 -6.83
N VAL A 184 8.40 -3.54 -6.26
CA VAL A 184 8.53 -4.26 -4.99
C VAL A 184 8.65 -3.25 -3.86
N LEU A 185 7.63 -3.17 -2.99
CA LEU A 185 7.56 -2.22 -1.88
C LEU A 185 7.42 -2.97 -0.54
N TYR A 186 8.54 -3.08 0.17
CA TYR A 186 8.63 -3.75 1.46
C TYR A 186 9.41 -2.89 2.45
N SER A 187 9.02 -2.97 3.73
CA SER A 187 9.95 -2.61 4.81
C SER A 187 11.14 -3.57 4.82
N PHE A 188 12.31 -3.11 5.30
CA PHE A 188 13.52 -3.94 5.32
C PHE A 188 13.34 -5.22 6.15
N ASP A 189 12.69 -5.11 7.31
CA ASP A 189 12.45 -6.25 8.20
C ASP A 189 11.53 -7.29 7.56
N SER A 190 10.43 -6.87 6.91
CA SER A 190 9.56 -7.78 6.16
C SER A 190 10.30 -8.40 4.98
N PHE A 191 11.03 -7.62 4.18
CA PHE A 191 11.75 -8.13 3.01
C PHE A 191 12.74 -9.25 3.39
N LYS A 192 13.45 -9.10 4.51
CA LYS A 192 14.39 -10.11 5.01
C LYS A 192 13.70 -11.37 5.53
N SER A 193 12.50 -11.25 6.09
CA SER A 193 11.84 -12.31 6.83
C SER A 193 10.70 -13.00 6.09
N ASP A 194 10.23 -12.43 4.97
CA ASP A 194 9.15 -13.00 4.17
C ASP A 194 9.61 -14.32 3.49
N PRO A 195 9.04 -15.47 3.89
CA PRO A 195 9.43 -16.76 3.35
C PRO A 195 8.82 -17.04 1.97
N TYR A 196 7.99 -16.15 1.43
CA TYR A 196 7.21 -16.34 0.21
C TYR A 196 7.73 -15.53 -0.98
N LEU A 197 8.72 -14.65 -0.79
CA LEU A 197 9.30 -13.86 -1.89
C LEU A 197 9.88 -14.69 -3.03
N TYR A 198 10.21 -15.97 -2.79
CA TYR A 198 10.60 -16.90 -3.87
C TYR A 198 9.54 -17.02 -4.97
N ARG A 199 8.26 -16.73 -4.68
CA ARG A 199 7.14 -16.73 -5.63
C ARG A 199 7.19 -15.58 -6.64
N ALA A 200 7.96 -14.53 -6.35
CA ALA A 200 8.25 -13.47 -7.32
C ALA A 200 9.28 -13.89 -8.38
N GLY A 201 10.03 -14.97 -8.12
CA GLY A 201 11.01 -15.49 -9.06
C GLY A 201 10.31 -16.10 -10.27
N VAL A 202 10.62 -15.59 -11.45
CA VAL A 202 10.26 -16.19 -12.73
C VAL A 202 11.16 -17.40 -12.92
N ALA A 203 10.61 -18.58 -13.20
CA ALA A 203 11.44 -19.65 -13.75
C ALA A 203 11.93 -19.18 -15.13
N GLY A 204 13.21 -18.80 -15.20
CA GLY A 204 13.87 -18.37 -16.43
C GLY A 204 14.00 -19.48 -17.47
#